data_AF-A0A523AUU6-F1
#
_entry.id   AF-A0A523AUU6-F1
#
_cell.length_a   1.000
_cell.length_b   1.000
_cell.length_c   1.000
_cell.angle_alpha   90.00
_cell.angle_beta   90.00
_cell.angle_gamma   90.00
#
_symmetry.space_group_name_H-M   'P 1'
#
loop_
_entity.id
_entity.type
_entity.pdbx_description
1 polymer ?
#
loop_
_entity_poly.entity_id
_entity_poly.type
_entity_poly.pdbx_seq_one_letter_code
_entity_poly.pdbx_strand_id
1 'polypeptide(L)' 'MIVLRPRGPFKVPVEAEILSPEHLCGKSAGEIGRMEVLYGRRRKRVEELFSVEE' A
#
# COMPACT_ATOMS: atom_id res chain seq x y z
N MET A 1 3.32 0.02 15.03
CA MET A 1 2.38 -1.01 14.52
C MET A 1 1.82 -0.47 13.22
N ILE A 2 2.16 -1.07 12.08
CA ILE A 2 1.72 -0.50 10.80
C ILE A 2 0.23 -0.75 10.58
N VAL A 3 -0.53 0.31 10.32
CA VAL A 3 -1.95 0.25 9.95
C VAL A 3 -2.13 0.84 8.56
N LEU A 4 -2.76 0.06 7.68
CA LEU A 4 -3.11 0.47 6.31
C LEU A 4 -4.62 0.65 6.20
N ARG A 5 -5.08 1.88 5.98
CA ARG A 5 -6.50 2.19 5.80
C ARG A 5 -6.81 2.57 4.36
N PRO A 6 -7.71 1.86 3.64
CA PRO A 6 -8.13 2.30 2.31
C PRO A 6 -8.67 3.73 2.35
N ARG A 7 -8.22 4.59 1.44
CA ARG A 7 -8.71 5.98 1.34
C ARG A 7 -10.10 6.10 0.71
N GLY A 8 -10.59 5.01 0.11
CA GLY A 8 -11.89 4.95 -0.53
C GLY A 8 -12.18 3.57 -1.10
N PRO A 9 -13.37 3.40 -1.72
CA PRO A 9 -13.74 2.14 -2.34
C PRO A 9 -12.90 1.85 -3.59
N PHE A 10 -12.49 0.59 -3.75
CA PHE A 10 -11.82 0.13 -4.95
C PHE A 10 -12.86 -0.25 -6.03
N LYS A 11 -12.69 0.29 -7.24
CA LYS A 11 -13.55 -0.01 -8.40
C LYS A 11 -12.96 -1.09 -9.31
N VAL A 12 -11.65 -1.33 -9.20
CA VAL A 12 -10.94 -2.42 -9.86
C VAL A 12 -10.05 -3.13 -8.85
N PRO A 13 -9.63 -4.38 -9.10
CA PRO A 13 -8.75 -5.11 -8.20
C PRO A 13 -7.43 -4.38 -7.94
N VAL A 14 -6.95 -4.50 -6.70
CA VAL A 14 -5.62 -4.08 -6.27
C VAL A 14 -4.77 -5.34 -6.09
N GLU A 15 -3.66 -5.46 -6.80
CA GLU A 15 -2.67 -6.52 -6.56
C GLU A 15 -1.54 -5.92 -5.74
N ALA A 16 -1.42 -6.41 -4.49
CA ALA A 16 -0.57 -5.81 -3.47
C ALA A 16 0.22 -6.86 -2.69
N GLU A 17 0.87 -7.79 -3.39
CA GLU A 17 1.70 -8.84 -2.79
C GLU A 17 2.79 -8.29 -1.85
N ILE A 18 3.25 -7.06 -2.14
CA ILE A 18 4.21 -6.31 -1.33
C ILE A 18 3.68 -5.84 0.04
N LEU A 19 2.37 -5.92 0.30
CA LEU A 19 1.76 -5.56 1.58
C LEU A 19 1.70 -6.77 2.51
N SER A 20 2.84 -7.42 2.73
CA SER A 20 3.00 -8.53 3.66
C SER A 20 4.00 -8.18 4.77
N PRO A 21 3.89 -8.77 5.98
CA PRO A 21 4.79 -8.46 7.09
C PRO A 21 6.29 -8.56 6.71
N GLU A 22 6.65 -9.52 5.87
CA GLU A 22 8.02 -9.77 5.41
C GLU A 22 8.56 -8.59 4.59
N HIS A 23 7.73 -8.01 3.72
CA HIS A 23 8.10 -6.88 2.87
C HIS A 23 8.05 -5.53 3.61
N LEU A 24 7.22 -5.42 4.66
CA LEU A 24 7.05 -4.20 5.44
C LEU A 24 8.02 -4.09 6.63
N CYS A 25 8.59 -5.21 7.09
CA CYS A 25 9.50 -5.24 8.22
C CYS A 25 10.70 -4.29 8.00
N GLY A 26 10.98 -3.46 9.01
CA GLY A 26 12.10 -2.52 8.99
C GLY A 26 11.90 -1.29 8.09
N LYS A 27 10.72 -1.12 7.48
CA LYS A 27 10.36 0.08 6.71
C LYS A 27 9.53 1.03 7.56
N SER A 28 9.82 2.32 7.45
CA SER A 28 8.98 3.39 8.00
C SER A 28 7.68 3.54 7.21
N ALA A 29 6.66 4.17 7.82
CA ALA A 29 5.41 4.47 7.13
C ALA A 29 5.61 5.24 5.81
N GLY A 30 6.58 6.17 5.77
CA GLY A 30 6.90 6.94 4.57
C GLY A 30 7.56 6.11 3.47
N GLU A 31 8.36 5.10 3.82
CA GLU A 31 8.93 4.15 2.85
C GLU A 31 7.84 3.23 2.29
N ILE A 32 6.97 2.71 3.16
CA ILE A 32 5.83 1.87 2.78
C ILE A 32 4.91 2.62 1.82
N GLY A 33 4.59 3.88 2.13
CA GLY A 33 3.74 4.73 1.29
C GLY A 33 4.24 4.88 -0.15
N ARG A 34 5.57 4.86 -0.37
CA ARG A 34 6.18 5.00 -1.70
C ARG A 34 6.30 3.70 -2.48
N MET A 35 6.05 2.55 -1.86
CA MET A 35 6.08 1.26 -2.55
C MET A 35 4.98 1.19 -3.61
N GLU A 36 5.21 0.41 -4.67
CA GLU A 36 4.26 0.28 -5.78
C GLU A 36 3.36 -0.95 -5.63
N VAL A 37 2.09 -0.78 -5.99
CA VAL A 37 1.09 -1.83 -6.17
C VAL A 37 0.43 -1.68 -7.55
N LEU A 38 -0.25 -2.72 -8.01
CA LEU A 38 -1.06 -2.63 -9.23
C LEU A 38 -2.52 -2.33 -8.89
N TYR A 39 -3.10 -1.41 -9.66
CA TYR A 39 -4.54 -1.11 -9.66
C TYR A 39 -5.08 -1.33 -11.07
N GLY A 40 -5.57 -2.54 -11.32
CA GLY A 40 -5.71 -3.06 -12.68
C GLY A 40 -4.38 -3.02 -13.44
N ARG A 41 -4.32 -2.32 -14.59
CA ARG A 41 -3.10 -2.23 -15.42
C ARG A 41 -2.14 -1.11 -15.02
N ARG A 42 -2.46 -0.32 -13.99
CA ARG A 42 -1.67 0.87 -13.60
C ARG A 42 -0.85 0.57 -12.36
N ARG A 43 0.38 1.06 -12.32
CA ARG A 43 1.16 1.14 -11.08
C ARG A 43 0.72 2.37 -10.28
N LYS A 44 0.59 2.17 -8.98
CA LYS A 44 0.19 3.19 -8.01
C LYS A 44 1.05 3.05 -6.77
N ARG A 45 1.35 4.16 -6.12
CA ARG A 45 1.98 4.13 -4.80
C ARG A 45 0.97 3.74 -3.75
N VAL A 46 1.40 3.04 -2.70
CA VAL A 46 0.54 2.64 -1.58
C VAL A 46 -0.17 3.86 -0.98
N GLU A 47 0.53 4.99 -0.83
CA GLU A 47 -0.03 6.23 -0.27
C GLU A 47 -1.14 6.87 -1.12
N GLU A 48 -1.26 6.50 -2.40
CA GLU A 48 -2.36 6.95 -3.25
C GLU A 48 -3.66 6.19 -2.97
N LEU A 49 -3.56 4.98 -2.43
CA LEU A 49 -4.69 4.06 -2.21
C LEU A 49 -5.00 3.87 -0.73
N PHE A 50 -3.99 3.98 0.15
CA PHE A 50 -4.07 3.74 1.57
C PHE A 50 -3.48 4.92 2.37
N SER A 51 -4.04 5.18 3.54
CA SER A 51 -3.35 5.93 4.60
C SER A 51 -2.46 4.95 5.37
N VAL A 52 -1.20 5.33 5.58
CA VAL A 52 -0.20 4.53 6.29
C VAL A 52 0.10 5.21 7.62
N GLU A 53 -0.20 4.51 8.71
CA GLU A 53 0.03 4.95 10.09
C GLU A 53 0.96 3.96 10.79
N GLU A 54 1.76 4.45 11.74
CA GLU A 54 2.74 3.67 12.52
C GLU A 54 2.42 3.66 14.01
#